data_AF-A0A2Z5TA84-F1
#
_entry.id   AF-A0A2Z5TA84-F1
#
_cell.length_a   1.000
_cell.length_b   1.000
_cell.length_c   1.000
_cell.angle_alpha   90.00
_cell.angle_beta   90.00
_cell.angle_gamma   90.00
#
_symmetry.space_group_name_H-M   'P 1'
#
loop_
_entity.id
_entity.type
_entity.pdbx_description
1 polymer ?
#
loop_
_entity_poly.entity_id
_entity_poly.type
_entity_poly.pdbx_seq_one_letter_code
_entity_poly.pdbx_strand_id
1 'polypeptide(L)'
;MDTLSAQDIPTGEGGFARDYLVELEHGDQVAIDLMSEEFDSVVLLLAADGSTIAENDDGPDGSTNSLLFARITESGKYIIRIRAFGETGGGKFTLKLDRLRPVKNLRNKPAS
;
A
#
# COMPACT_ATOMS: atom_id res chain seq x y z
N MET A 1 -7.60 -3.54 12.37
CA MET A 1 -6.68 -4.69 12.31
C MET A 1 -7.42 -5.80 11.59
N ASP A 2 -6.80 -6.36 10.56
CA ASP A 2 -7.35 -7.43 9.72
C ASP A 2 -6.43 -8.66 9.84
N THR A 3 -6.73 -9.75 9.12
CA THR A 3 -5.95 -11.00 9.17
C THR A 3 -5.80 -11.61 7.78
N LEU A 4 -4.56 -11.89 7.39
CA LEU A 4 -4.21 -12.61 6.17
C LEU A 4 -4.22 -14.11 6.48
N SER A 5 -5.00 -14.88 5.74
CA SER A 5 -5.30 -16.28 6.10
C SER A 5 -5.54 -17.16 4.87
N ALA A 6 -5.72 -18.46 5.12
CA ALA A 6 -6.03 -19.43 4.07
C ALA A 6 -7.38 -19.24 3.35
N GLN A 7 -8.21 -18.30 3.80
CA GLN A 7 -9.46 -17.92 3.12
C GLN A 7 -9.23 -16.85 2.04
N ASP A 8 -8.02 -16.27 2.01
CA ASP A 8 -7.63 -15.25 1.05
C ASP A 8 -7.10 -15.86 -0.26
N ILE A 9 -6.69 -15.01 -1.21
CA ILE A 9 -6.32 -15.40 -2.56
C ILE A 9 -5.05 -16.25 -2.49
N PRO A 10 -5.05 -17.52 -2.92
CA PRO A 10 -3.84 -18.32 -2.95
C PRO A 10 -2.86 -17.74 -3.99
N THR A 11 -1.59 -17.57 -3.61
CA THR A 11 -0.56 -17.02 -4.52
C THR A 11 -0.05 -18.06 -5.52
N GLY A 12 -0.31 -19.35 -5.28
CA GLY A 12 0.27 -20.47 -6.03
C GLY A 12 1.65 -20.89 -5.53
N GLU A 13 2.22 -20.14 -4.58
CA GLU A 13 3.54 -20.39 -3.97
C GLU A 13 3.43 -20.81 -2.50
N GLY A 14 2.24 -21.24 -2.06
CA GLY A 14 1.95 -21.66 -0.68
C GLY A 14 1.41 -20.53 0.23
N GLY A 15 1.51 -19.27 -0.21
CA GLY A 15 1.05 -18.11 0.53
C GLY A 15 -0.34 -17.62 0.13
N PHE A 16 -0.77 -16.53 0.79
CA PHE A 16 -2.04 -15.88 0.53
C PHE A 16 -1.85 -14.39 0.25
N ALA A 17 -2.79 -13.81 -0.49
CA ALA A 17 -2.86 -12.38 -0.76
C ALA A 17 -4.28 -11.86 -0.57
N ARG A 18 -4.41 -10.61 -0.13
CA ARG A 18 -5.71 -9.92 -0.03
C ARG A 18 -5.70 -8.61 -0.80
N ASP A 19 -6.78 -8.38 -1.53
CA ASP A 19 -6.99 -7.18 -2.34
C ASP A 19 -7.97 -6.22 -1.69
N TYR A 20 -7.62 -4.93 -1.74
CA TYR A 20 -8.47 -3.82 -1.35
C TYR A 20 -8.63 -2.87 -2.53
N LEU A 21 -9.87 -2.52 -2.86
CA LEU A 21 -10.16 -1.57 -3.93
C LEU A 21 -10.15 -0.13 -3.42
N VAL A 22 -9.57 0.76 -4.21
CA VAL A 22 -9.57 2.20 -3.95
C VAL A 22 -9.73 3.00 -5.25
N GLU A 23 -10.47 4.11 -5.20
CA GLU A 23 -10.54 5.08 -6.30
C GLU A 23 -9.52 6.20 -6.06
N LEU A 24 -8.56 6.39 -6.97
CA LEU A 24 -7.53 7.42 -6.88
C LEU A 24 -7.66 8.42 -8.03
N GLU A 25 -7.20 9.65 -7.82
CA GLU A 25 -7.28 10.72 -8.82
C GLU A 25 -5.89 11.05 -9.39
N HIS A 26 -5.84 11.45 -10.67
CA HIS A 26 -4.62 11.98 -11.28
C HIS A 26 -4.01 13.07 -10.39
N GLY A 27 -2.72 12.90 -10.06
CA GLY A 27 -1.95 13.84 -9.25
C GLY A 27 -1.94 13.52 -7.76
N ASP A 28 -2.75 12.55 -7.29
CA ASP A 28 -2.64 12.04 -5.94
C ASP A 28 -1.21 11.56 -5.65
N GLN A 29 -0.73 11.87 -4.44
CA GLN A 29 0.45 11.27 -3.86
C GLN A 29 -0.01 10.42 -2.69
N VAL A 30 0.22 9.11 -2.76
CA VAL A 30 -0.26 8.18 -1.74
C VAL A 30 0.90 7.58 -0.96
N ALA A 31 0.66 7.34 0.32
CA ALA A 31 1.49 6.51 1.18
C ALA A 31 0.65 5.32 1.66
N ILE A 32 1.12 4.11 1.42
CA ILE A 32 0.48 2.87 1.82
C ILE A 32 1.38 2.20 2.84
N ASP A 33 0.89 2.11 4.07
CA ASP A 33 1.61 1.59 5.24
C ASP A 33 0.98 0.26 5.65
N LEU A 34 1.76 -0.81 5.55
CA LEU A 34 1.39 -2.17 5.89
C LEU A 34 2.28 -2.66 7.03
N MET A 35 1.66 -2.92 8.19
CA MET A 35 2.36 -3.37 9.39
C MET A 35 1.88 -4.74 9.85
N SER A 36 2.81 -5.61 10.21
CA SER A 36 2.54 -6.89 10.87
C SER A 36 3.70 -7.32 11.77
N GLU A 37 3.35 -7.85 12.94
CA GLU A 37 4.29 -8.53 13.85
C GLU A 37 4.34 -10.05 13.59
N GLU A 38 3.50 -10.56 12.67
CA GLU A 38 3.30 -12.00 12.45
C GLU A 38 3.85 -12.48 11.11
N PHE A 39 4.12 -11.58 10.16
CA PHE A 39 4.72 -11.91 8.88
C PHE A 39 5.52 -10.72 8.33
N ASP A 40 6.50 -11.06 7.50
CA ASP A 40 7.24 -10.09 6.69
C ASP A 40 6.35 -9.60 5.55
N SER A 41 6.10 -8.30 5.49
CA SER A 41 4.97 -7.75 4.74
C SER A 41 5.39 -7.27 3.35
N VAL A 42 4.51 -7.48 2.37
CA VAL A 42 4.69 -6.95 1.02
C VAL A 42 3.41 -6.25 0.59
N VAL A 43 3.54 -5.04 0.05
CA VAL A 43 2.42 -4.28 -0.50
C VAL A 43 2.64 -3.93 -1.97
N LEU A 44 1.60 -4.15 -2.77
CA LEU A 44 1.56 -3.80 -4.18
C LEU A 44 0.43 -2.81 -4.43
N LEU A 45 0.70 -1.82 -5.29
CA LEU A 45 -0.32 -1.02 -5.94
C LEU A 45 -0.46 -1.51 -7.38
N LEU A 46 -1.65 -1.97 -7.75
CA LEU A 46 -1.97 -2.45 -9.09
C LEU A 46 -3.00 -1.53 -9.76
N ALA A 47 -2.90 -1.40 -11.08
CA ALA A 47 -3.96 -0.79 -11.89
C ALA A 47 -5.18 -1.72 -12.00
N ALA A 48 -6.29 -1.20 -12.53
CA ALA A 48 -7.54 -1.95 -12.69
C ALA A 48 -7.41 -3.21 -13.57
N ASP A 49 -6.43 -3.25 -14.47
CA ASP A 49 -6.14 -4.41 -15.33
C ASP A 49 -5.22 -5.45 -14.66
N GLY A 50 -4.80 -5.20 -13.43
CA GLY A 50 -3.91 -6.07 -12.66
C GLY A 50 -2.42 -5.82 -12.88
N SER A 51 -2.03 -4.86 -13.72
CA SER A 51 -0.63 -4.49 -13.90
C SER A 51 -0.06 -3.84 -12.63
N THR A 52 1.16 -4.22 -12.25
CA THR A 52 1.85 -3.64 -11.09
C THR A 52 2.33 -2.22 -11.40
N ILE A 53 1.86 -1.26 -10.60
CA ILE A 53 2.33 0.13 -10.64
C ILE A 53 3.53 0.31 -9.72
N ALA A 54 3.48 -0.27 -8.52
CA ALA A 54 4.55 -0.25 -7.55
C ALA A 54 4.43 -1.43 -6.59
N GLU A 55 5.56 -1.84 -6.03
CA GLU A 55 5.68 -2.86 -4.99
C GLU A 55 6.76 -2.43 -4.00
N ASN A 56 6.58 -2.77 -2.73
CA ASN A 56 7.61 -2.62 -1.70
C ASN A 56 7.40 -3.67 -0.62
N ASP A 57 8.50 -4.18 -0.06
CA ASP A 57 8.57 -5.13 1.05
C ASP A 57 9.19 -4.53 2.32
N ASP A 58 9.94 -3.42 2.21
CA ASP A 58 10.67 -2.85 3.35
C ASP A 58 10.16 -1.47 3.81
N GLY A 59 10.41 -1.17 5.09
CA GLY A 59 10.19 0.11 5.74
C GLY A 59 11.51 0.79 6.10
N PRO A 60 11.53 2.12 6.30
CA PRO A 60 12.78 2.84 6.59
C PRO A 60 13.32 2.62 8.01
N ASP A 61 12.57 1.94 8.88
CA ASP A 61 12.88 1.73 10.30
C ASP A 61 13.65 0.43 10.57
N GLY A 62 13.91 -0.38 9.54
CA GLY A 62 14.58 -1.67 9.65
C GLY A 62 13.69 -2.79 10.21
N SER A 63 12.38 -2.57 10.29
CA SER A 63 11.39 -3.63 10.51
C SER A 63 11.06 -4.36 9.20
N THR A 64 10.26 -5.42 9.31
CA THR A 64 9.67 -6.16 8.17
C THR A 64 8.33 -5.58 7.71
N ASN A 65 8.02 -4.34 8.14
CA ASN A 65 6.84 -3.61 7.71
C ASN A 65 7.12 -2.93 6.37
N SER A 66 6.07 -2.73 5.57
CA SER A 66 6.17 -2.18 4.22
C SER A 66 5.62 -0.76 4.16
N LEU A 67 6.37 0.17 3.54
CA LEU A 67 5.89 1.53 3.26
C LEU A 67 6.05 1.91 1.79
N LEU A 68 4.95 1.98 1.06
CA LEU A 68 4.96 2.30 -0.37
C LEU A 68 4.50 3.73 -0.64
N PHE A 69 5.27 4.47 -1.43
CA PHE A 69 4.87 5.78 -1.96
C PHE A 69 4.61 5.69 -3.46
N ALA A 70 3.49 6.27 -3.92
CA ALA A 70 3.18 6.34 -5.34
C ALA A 70 2.59 7.69 -5.74
N ARG A 71 2.87 8.12 -6.97
CA ARG A 71 2.18 9.22 -7.64
C ARG A 71 1.22 8.64 -8.67
N ILE A 72 -0.03 9.06 -8.60
CA ILE A 72 -1.08 8.57 -9.49
C ILE A 72 -1.10 9.42 -10.75
N THR A 73 -0.97 8.76 -11.91
CA THR A 73 -0.91 9.42 -13.22
C THR A 73 -2.22 9.33 -13.98
N GLU A 74 -3.18 8.52 -13.54
CA GLU A 74 -4.49 8.37 -14.16
C GLU A 74 -5.56 8.24 -13.09
N SER A 75 -6.70 8.93 -13.26
CA SER A 75 -7.83 8.76 -12.34
C SER A 75 -8.51 7.43 -12.60
N GLY A 76 -8.82 6.67 -11.55
CA GLY A 76 -9.50 5.40 -11.72
C GLY A 76 -9.47 4.49 -10.50
N LYS A 77 -9.88 3.24 -10.72
CA LYS A 77 -9.81 2.18 -9.72
C LYS A 77 -8.42 1.57 -9.69
N TYR A 78 -7.92 1.39 -8.48
CA TYR A 78 -6.68 0.72 -8.18
C TYR A 78 -6.93 -0.39 -7.17
N ILE A 79 -6.01 -1.35 -7.13
CA ILE A 79 -6.01 -2.44 -6.16
C ILE A 79 -4.77 -2.29 -5.29
N ILE A 80 -4.97 -2.26 -3.97
CA ILE A 80 -3.88 -2.46 -3.01
C ILE A 80 -3.89 -3.94 -2.66
N ARG A 81 -2.85 -4.67 -3.06
CA ARG A 81 -2.66 -6.07 -2.71
C ARG A 81 -1.64 -6.18 -1.59
N ILE A 82 -1.97 -6.96 -0.57
CA ILE A 82 -1.05 -7.30 0.51
C ILE A 82 -0.77 -8.80 0.48
N ARG A 83 0.45 -9.19 0.84
CA ARG A 83 0.86 -10.59 1.04
C ARG A 83 2.01 -10.66 2.05
N ALA A 84 2.35 -11.88 2.46
CA ALA A 84 3.62 -12.13 3.13
C ALA A 84 4.76 -12.28 2.11
N PHE A 85 5.97 -11.94 2.52
CA PHE A 85 7.19 -12.27 1.80
C PHE A 85 7.48 -13.77 1.92
N GLY A 86 7.79 -14.43 0.80
CA GLY A 86 8.05 -15.87 0.73
C GLY A 86 6.80 -16.77 0.66
N GLU A 87 7.04 -18.07 0.81
CA GLU A 87 6.07 -19.14 0.47
C GLU A 87 5.03 -19.42 1.56
N THR A 88 5.25 -19.01 2.81
CA THR A 88 4.32 -19.28 3.91
C THR A 88 4.28 -18.10 4.86
N GLY A 89 3.09 -17.53 5.05
CA GLY A 89 2.89 -16.39 5.94
C GLY A 89 1.43 -15.95 5.96
N GLY A 90 1.02 -15.40 7.09
CA GLY A 90 -0.34 -14.99 7.38
C GLY A 90 -0.47 -14.72 8.87
N GLY A 91 -1.40 -13.86 9.22
CA GLY A 91 -1.51 -13.33 10.58
C GLY A 91 -2.14 -11.97 10.57
N LYS A 92 -2.17 -11.33 11.73
CA LYS A 92 -2.79 -10.02 11.86
C LYS A 92 -1.95 -8.93 11.24
N PHE A 93 -2.63 -7.94 10.67
CA PHE A 93 -1.98 -6.77 10.11
C PHE A 93 -2.84 -5.52 10.23
N THR A 94 -2.21 -4.37 10.01
CA THR A 94 -2.89 -3.10 9.78
C THR A 94 -2.45 -2.54 8.44
N LEU A 95 -3.43 -2.13 7.63
CA LEU A 95 -3.21 -1.44 6.37
C LEU A 95 -3.77 -0.02 6.48
N LYS A 96 -2.96 0.97 6.10
CA LYS A 96 -3.36 2.37 6.06
C LYS A 96 -3.02 2.97 4.69
N LEU A 97 -3.92 3.80 4.17
CA LEU A 97 -3.71 4.60 2.98
C LEU A 97 -3.88 6.08 3.35
N ASP A 98 -2.81 6.86 3.17
CA ASP A 98 -2.83 8.31 3.29
C ASP A 98 -2.70 8.98 1.92
N ARG A 99 -3.49 10.04 1.69
CA ARG A 99 -3.32 10.94 0.53
C ARG A 99 -2.60 12.20 0.97
N LEU A 100 -1.36 12.34 0.52
CA LEU A 100 -0.50 13.44 0.86
C LEU A 100 -0.90 14.69 0.07
N ARG A 101 -1.01 15.81 0.78
CA ARG A 101 -1.28 17.12 0.19
C ARG A 101 -0.09 18.04 0.44
N PRO A 102 0.46 18.68 -0.60
CA PRO A 102 1.46 19.72 -0.41
C PRO A 102 0.87 20.84 0.47
N VAL A 103 1.64 21.31 1.45
CA VAL A 103 1.30 22.55 2.15
C VAL A 103 1.44 23.70 1.17
N LYS A 104 0.35 24.44 0.91
CA LYS A 104 0.45 25.72 0.19
C LYS A 104 1.20 26.69 1.10
N ASN A 105 2.40 27.14 0.70
CA ASN A 105 3.18 28.13 1.43
C ASN A 105 2.32 29.39 1.72
N LEU A 106 2.10 29.73 2.99
CA LEU A 106 1.44 30.99 3.42
C LEU A 106 2.31 32.24 3.21
N ARG A 107 3.30 32.19 2.31
CA ARG A 107 4.11 33.36 1.96
C ARG A 107 3.39 34.16 0.88
N ASN A 108 2.41 34.96 1.29
CA ASN A 108 2.04 36.22 0.64
C ASN A 108 0.99 36.94 1.49
N LYS A 109 1.44 37.76 2.43
CA LYS A 109 0.71 38.97 2.79
C LYS A 109 1.67 40.14 2.60
N PRO A 110 1.47 41.01 1.60
CA PRO A 110 2.24 42.26 1.55
C PRO A 110 1.90 43.06 2.81
N ALA A 111 2.93 43.58 3.48
CA ALA A 111 2.75 44.58 4.53
C ALA A 111 2.06 45.80 3.91
N SER A 112 0.94 46.21 4.53
CA SER A 112 0.21 47.44 4.22
C SER A 112 1.03 48.68 4.54
#